data_AF-A0A1A8IKC0-F1
#
_entry.id   AF-A0A1A8IKC0-F1
#
_cell.length_a   1.000
_cell.length_b   1.000
_cell.length_c   1.000
_cell.angle_alpha   90.00
_cell.angle_beta   90.00
_cell.angle_gamma   90.00
#
_symmetry.space_group_name_H-M   'P 1'
#
loop_
_entity.id
_entity.type
_entity.pdbx_description
1 polymer ?
#
loop_
_entity_poly.entity_id
_entity_poly.type
_entity_poly.pdbx_seq_one_letter_code
_entity_poly.pdbx_strand_id
1 'polypeptide(L)' 'AMADPPKKARNPLSEESRKRKRERDRARAKTRVNIGLTFPCWRDLLERTACTTDSDLAVLLMVIVFGWA' A
#
# COMPACT_ATOMS: atom_id res chain seq x y z
N ALA A 1 -33.12 16.14 -0.16
CA ALA A 1 -32.05 15.62 0.71
C ALA A 1 -31.89 14.12 0.44
N MET A 2 -30.77 13.69 -0.14
CA MET A 2 -30.49 12.25 -0.28
C MET A 2 -29.97 11.74 1.06
N ALA A 3 -30.62 10.71 1.60
CA ALA A 3 -30.24 10.10 2.86
C ALA A 3 -28.88 9.39 2.73
N ASP A 4 -28.00 9.59 3.71
CA ASP A 4 -26.75 8.85 3.84
C ASP A 4 -27.01 7.34 3.99
N PRO A 5 -26.22 6.47 3.32
CA PRO A 5 -26.40 5.03 3.44
C PRO A 5 -26.09 4.54 4.86
N PRO A 6 -26.79 3.50 5.36
CA PRO A 6 -26.60 2.99 6.71
C PRO A 6 -25.16 2.49 6.90
N LYS A 7 -24.47 3.07 7.89
CA LYS A 7 -23.13 2.63 8.31
C LYS A 7 -23.23 1.19 8.82
N LYS A 8 -22.78 0.21 8.03
CA LYS A 8 -22.65 -1.18 8.47
C LYS A 8 -21.79 -1.24 9.73
N ALA A 9 -22.38 -1.69 10.84
CA ALA A 9 -21.65 -1.98 12.06
C ALA A 9 -20.59 -3.05 11.76
N ARG A 10 -19.31 -2.72 11.91
CA ARG A 10 -18.23 -3.70 11.82
C ARG A 10 -18.31 -4.60 13.04
N ASN A 11 -18.61 -5.89 12.82
CA ASN A 11 -18.52 -6.89 13.87
C ASN A 11 -17.14 -6.79 14.55
N PRO A 12 -17.07 -6.79 15.89
CA PRO A 12 -15.81 -6.79 16.59
C PRO A 12 -15.01 -8.04 16.22
N LEU A 13 -13.77 -7.84 15.76
CA LEU A 13 -12.84 -8.94 15.51
C LEU A 13 -12.57 -9.70 16.82
N SER A 14 -12.54 -11.04 16.77
CA SER A 14 -12.06 -11.88 17.88
C SER A 14 -10.66 -11.46 18.33
N GLU A 15 -10.30 -11.71 19.59
CA GLU A 15 -8.96 -11.37 20.09
C GLU A 15 -7.84 -12.02 19.28
N GLU A 16 -8.04 -13.27 18.87
CA GLU A 16 -7.10 -14.00 18.02
C GLU A 16 -6.90 -13.32 16.66
N SER A 17 -7.99 -12.89 16.01
CA SER A 17 -7.90 -12.20 14.72
C SER A 17 -7.24 -10.82 14.84
N ARG A 18 -7.44 -10.11 15.98
CA ARG A 18 -6.71 -8.87 16.30
C ARG A 18 -5.23 -9.13 16.50
N LYS A 19 -4.84 -10.19 17.21
CA LYS A 19 -3.45 -10.58 17.41
C LYS A 19 -2.77 -10.89 16.08
N ARG A 20 -3.41 -11.72 15.24
CA ARG A 20 -2.93 -12.07 13.89
C ARG A 20 -2.81 -10.86 12.96
N LYS A 21 -3.71 -9.88 13.09
CA LYS A 21 -3.59 -8.62 12.35
C LYS A 21 -2.40 -7.81 12.85
N ARG A 22 -2.23 -7.64 14.16
CA ARG A 22 -1.10 -6.89 14.74
C ARG A 22 0.26 -7.49 14.34
N GLU A 23 0.39 -8.80 14.33
CA GLU A 23 1.62 -9.48 13.90
C GLU A 23 1.91 -9.22 12.42
N ARG A 24 0.90 -9.34 11.55
CA ARG A 24 1.03 -8.99 10.12
C ARG A 24 1.37 -7.52 9.92
N ASP A 25 0.73 -6.62 10.66
CA ASP A 25 1.01 -5.18 10.60
C ASP A 25 2.44 -4.88 11.07
N ARG A 26 2.93 -5.54 12.13
CA ARG A 26 4.34 -5.45 12.59
C ARG A 26 5.33 -5.94 11.54
N ALA A 27 5.07 -7.10 10.93
CA ALA A 27 5.92 -7.65 9.87
C ALA A 27 5.97 -6.71 8.66
N ARG A 28 4.83 -6.14 8.26
CA ARG A 28 4.73 -5.16 7.18
C ARG A 28 5.39 -3.83 7.53
N ALA A 29 5.26 -3.34 8.76
CA ALA A 29 5.89 -2.09 9.19
C ALA A 29 7.42 -2.16 9.08
N LYS A 30 8.02 -3.35 9.21
CA LYS A 30 9.47 -3.54 9.05
C LYS A 30 9.95 -3.33 7.62
N THR A 31 9.12 -3.62 6.62
CA THR A 31 9.51 -3.63 5.20
C THR A 31 8.85 -2.53 4.37
N ARG A 32 7.78 -1.92 4.86
CA ARG A 32 7.06 -0.86 4.15
C ARG A 32 7.80 0.46 4.26
N VAL A 33 8.31 0.95 3.14
CA VAL A 33 8.81 2.33 3.02
C VAL A 33 7.61 3.27 3.05
N ASN A 34 7.62 4.24 3.97
CA ASN A 34 6.57 5.24 4.03
C ASN A 34 6.94 6.41 3.11
N ILE A 35 6.38 6.39 1.91
CA ILE A 35 6.70 7.31 0.80
C ILE A 35 6.18 8.74 1.10
N GLY A 36 5.25 8.89 2.05
CA GLY A 36 4.84 10.18 2.63
C GLY A 36 4.44 11.21 1.57
N LEU A 37 5.08 12.38 1.61
CA LEU A 37 4.84 13.50 0.69
C LEU A 37 5.11 13.15 -0.79
N THR A 38 5.90 12.10 -1.05
CA THR A 38 6.22 11.67 -2.41
C THR A 38 5.23 10.64 -2.97
N PHE A 39 4.19 10.25 -2.19
CA PHE A 39 3.15 9.33 -2.65
C PHE A 39 2.39 9.81 -3.90
N PRO A 40 2.04 11.11 -4.07
CA PRO A 40 1.45 11.59 -5.31
C PRO A 40 2.38 11.37 -6.51
N CYS A 41 3.65 11.74 -6.40
CA CYS A 41 4.64 11.53 -7.46
C CYS A 41 4.82 10.04 -7.78
N TRP A 42 4.79 9.17 -6.76
CA TRP A 42 4.85 7.72 -6.93
C TRP A 42 3.66 7.18 -7.73
N ARG A 43 2.44 7.67 -7.45
CA ARG A 43 1.23 7.30 -8.20
C ARG A 43 1.28 7.78 -9.65
N ASP A 44 1.66 9.03 -9.86
CA ASP A 44 1.80 9.58 -11.21
C ASP A 44 2.82 8.80 -12.03
N LEU A 45 3.89 8.33 -11.37
CA LEU A 45 4.91 7.53 -12.02
C LEU A 45 4.40 6.13 -12.39
N LEU A 46 3.67 5.47 -11.49
CA LEU A 46 2.98 4.19 -11.75
C LEU A 46 2.10 4.25 -13.01
N GLU A 47 1.30 5.32 -13.12
CA GLU A 47 0.42 5.54 -14.27
C GLU A 47 1.20 5.76 -15.58
N ARG A 48 2.30 6.52 -15.52
CA ARG A 48 3.14 6.82 -16.68
C ARG A 48 3.95 5.62 -17.17
N THR A 49 4.41 4.76 -16.27
CA THR A 49 5.23 3.59 -16.61
C THR A 49 4.39 2.34 -16.90
N ALA A 50 3.05 2.45 -16.84
CA ALA A 50 2.12 1.33 -16.97
C ALA A 50 2.42 0.18 -15.99
N CYS A 51 3.01 0.50 -14.83
CA CYS A 51 3.26 -0.49 -13.78
C CYS A 51 1.96 -0.75 -13.01
N THR A 52 1.72 -2.01 -12.65
CA THR A 52 0.47 -2.39 -11.96
C THR A 52 0.61 -2.34 -10.45
N THR A 53 1.84 -2.54 -9.94
CA THR A 53 2.13 -2.60 -8.51
C THR A 53 3.32 -1.73 -8.14
N ASP A 54 3.34 -1.28 -6.88
CA ASP A 54 4.49 -0.56 -6.29
C ASP A 54 5.80 -1.36 -6.45
N SER A 55 5.71 -2.69 -6.38
CA SER A 55 6.85 -3.58 -6.56
C SER A 55 7.40 -3.53 -7.99
N ASP A 56 6.52 -3.52 -9.00
CA ASP A 56 6.94 -3.42 -10.41
C ASP A 56 7.64 -2.09 -10.67
N LEU A 57 7.08 -0.99 -10.16
CA LEU A 57 7.70 0.32 -10.28
C LEU A 57 9.05 0.38 -9.57
N ALA A 58 9.17 -0.22 -8.38
CA ALA A 58 10.44 -0.29 -7.66
C ALA A 58 11.51 -1.06 -8.45
N VAL A 59 11.17 -2.21 -9.03
CA VAL A 59 12.09 -2.99 -9.87
C VAL A 59 12.52 -2.18 -11.10
N LEU A 60 11.57 -1.53 -11.79
CA LEU A 60 11.87 -0.68 -12.93
C LEU A 60 12.83 0.46 -12.57
N LEU A 61 12.58 1.15 -11.45
CA LEU A 61 13.47 2.20 -10.95
C LEU A 61 14.86 1.67 -10.62
N MET A 62 14.97 0.47 -10.04
CA MET A 62 16.28 -0.15 -9.76
C MET A 62 17.03 -0.46 -11.06
N VAL A 63 16.36 -0.97 -12.09
CA VAL A 63 16.96 -1.23 -13.41
C VAL A 63 17.44 0.08 -14.06
N ILE A 64 16.62 1.12 -14.04
CA ILE A 64 16.95 2.43 -14.63
C ILE A 64 18.11 3.11 -13.89
N VAL A 65 18.10 3.08 -12.56
CA VAL A 65 19.10 3.79 -11.74
C VAL A 65 20.44 3.05 -11.72
N PHE A 66 20.43 1.72 -11.63
CA PHE A 66 21.66 0.93 -11.55
C PHE A 66 22.14 0.40 -12.91
N GLY A 67 21.40 0.64 -13.99
CA GLY A 67 21.82 0.29 -15.35
C GLY A 67 22.01 -1.22 -15.56
N TRP A 68 21.15 -2.04 -14.96
CA TRP A 68 21.18 -3.49 -15.19
C TRP A 68 20.53 -3.77 -16.56
N ALA A 69 21.30 -3.53 -17.62
CA ALA A 69 21.01 -3.84 -19.01
C ALA A 69 22.15 -4.68 -19.59
#